data_AF-A0A0A2V954-F1
#
_entry.id   AF-A0A0A2V954-F1
#
_cell.length_a   1.000
_cell.length_b   1.000
_cell.length_c   1.000
_cell.angle_alpha   90.00
_cell.angle_beta   90.00
_cell.angle_gamma   90.00
#
_symmetry.space_group_name_H-M   'P 1'
#
loop_
_entity.id
_entity.type
_entity.pdbx_description
1 polymer ?
#
loop_
_entity_poly.entity_id
_entity_poly.type
_entity_poly.pdbx_seq_one_letter_code
_entity_poly.pdbx_strand_id
1 'polypeptide(L)'
;MSANSVVSQLRGLLEKAEQILPKLTKLYPTEEQWTALSDLSRGLSAAGTAIGDRVQQLKNTREHRAWKESEKHRLHALACVGDLLTSNRLKQATIFRRNIVAIFEGPKHSLFDSDDVRVRKEATQRRCEQIRDTSHDGVISWAIAFAPSLWAGGAMANDIFSCILDSIEPDQSPPWPSVIRTTLQMLQEDEPRLQNSPDFGKFLAGQEEEPSNTYQGGVFIVHKEDVRYALSLDQHVWEIWLTNPEQRYNTYDGMKRSFLTLWVSEEMGEELGRRGKLMVANKDTV
;
A
#
# COMPACT_ATOMS: atom_id res chain seq x y z
N MET A 1 -22.88 -12.02 26.08
CA MET A 1 -21.97 -13.11 25.67
C MET A 1 -20.74 -12.49 25.03
N SER A 2 -19.52 -12.81 25.47
CA SER A 2 -18.29 -12.24 24.88
C SER A 2 -17.85 -13.02 23.63
N ALA A 3 -17.13 -12.38 22.71
CA ALA A 3 -16.58 -13.06 21.53
C ALA A 3 -15.69 -14.26 21.92
N ASN A 4 -14.88 -14.11 22.97
CA ASN A 4 -14.05 -15.20 23.51
C ASN A 4 -14.89 -16.37 24.04
N SER A 5 -16.05 -16.11 24.63
CA SER A 5 -16.97 -17.16 25.07
C SER A 5 -17.53 -17.93 23.87
N VAL A 6 -17.92 -17.24 22.79
CA VAL A 6 -18.41 -17.89 21.56
C VAL A 6 -17.31 -18.70 20.88
N VAL A 7 -16.09 -18.17 20.79
CA VAL A 7 -14.92 -18.89 20.23
C VAL A 7 -14.64 -20.16 21.03
N SER A 8 -14.67 -20.08 22.36
CA SER A 8 -14.47 -21.25 23.24
C SER A 8 -15.55 -22.31 23.02
N GLN A 9 -16.82 -21.90 22.90
CA GLN A 9 -17.92 -22.82 22.62
C GLN A 9 -17.78 -23.51 21.25
N LEU A 10 -17.41 -22.76 20.21
CA LEU A 10 -17.21 -23.33 18.86
C LEU A 10 -16.03 -24.31 18.83
N ARG A 11 -14.92 -24.01 19.53
CA ARG A 11 -13.80 -24.95 19.68
C ARG A 11 -14.24 -26.24 20.38
N GLY A 12 -14.97 -26.13 21.49
CA GLY A 12 -15.47 -27.31 22.19
C GLY A 12 -16.45 -28.15 21.38
N LEU A 13 -17.24 -27.53 20.49
CA LEU A 13 -18.11 -28.26 19.56
C LEU A 13 -17.30 -28.99 18.48
N LEU A 14 -16.27 -28.35 17.93
CA LEU A 14 -15.37 -28.93 16.94
C LEU A 14 -14.65 -30.17 17.51
N GLU A 15 -14.04 -30.04 18.69
CA GLU A 15 -13.37 -31.15 19.37
C GLU A 15 -14.31 -32.34 19.61
N LYS A 16 -15.56 -32.09 20.01
CA LYS A 16 -16.56 -33.15 20.19
C LYS A 16 -16.92 -33.84 18.87
N ALA A 17 -17.07 -33.07 17.79
CA ALA A 17 -17.33 -33.64 16.47
C ALA A 17 -16.17 -34.54 16.01
N GLU A 18 -14.92 -34.09 16.20
CA GLU A 18 -13.72 -34.86 15.89
C GLU A 18 -13.61 -36.16 16.70
N GLN A 19 -14.01 -36.15 17.97
CA GLN A 19 -14.02 -37.34 18.83
C GLN A 19 -15.10 -38.38 18.45
N ILE A 20 -16.15 -37.98 17.73
CA ILE A 20 -17.22 -38.88 17.29
C ILE A 20 -16.81 -39.65 16.04
N LEU A 21 -16.03 -39.04 15.14
CA LEU A 21 -15.55 -39.67 13.89
C LEU A 21 -14.99 -41.09 14.06
N PRO A 22 -14.03 -41.37 14.96
CA PRO A 22 -13.48 -42.72 15.12
C PRO A 22 -14.45 -43.73 15.74
N LYS A 23 -15.56 -43.27 16.33
CA LYS A 23 -16.60 -44.13 16.90
C LYS A 23 -17.58 -44.61 15.83
N LEU A 24 -17.79 -43.81 14.79
CA LEU A 24 -18.71 -44.14 13.68
C LEU A 24 -18.25 -45.35 12.86
N THR A 25 -16.94 -45.60 12.77
CA THR A 25 -16.38 -46.74 12.02
C THR A 25 -16.59 -48.10 12.69
N LYS A 26 -17.07 -48.13 13.94
CA LYS A 26 -17.26 -49.36 14.74
C LYS A 26 -18.73 -49.66 15.03
N LEU A 27 -19.67 -48.94 14.40
CA LEU A 27 -21.10 -49.10 14.66
C LEU A 27 -21.74 -50.10 13.70
N TYR A 28 -22.74 -50.82 14.20
CA TYR A 28 -23.69 -51.60 13.41
C TYR A 28 -25.11 -51.11 13.73
N PRO A 29 -25.53 -49.94 13.20
CA PRO A 29 -26.82 -49.33 13.54
C PRO A 29 -28.00 -50.09 12.91
N THR A 30 -29.17 -49.99 13.54
CA THR A 30 -30.45 -50.35 12.92
C THR A 30 -30.88 -49.31 11.88
N GLU A 31 -31.84 -49.63 11.01
CA GLU A 31 -32.39 -48.69 10.01
C GLU A 31 -32.92 -47.38 10.63
N GLU A 32 -33.61 -47.47 11.78
CA GLU A 32 -34.06 -46.30 12.53
C GLU A 32 -32.90 -45.44 13.05
N GLN A 33 -31.84 -46.10 13.54
CA GLN A 33 -30.63 -45.41 14.00
C GLN A 33 -29.86 -44.78 12.84
N TRP A 34 -29.83 -45.41 11.66
CA TRP A 34 -29.25 -44.83 10.45
C TRP A 34 -29.97 -43.57 10.00
N THR A 35 -31.30 -43.58 10.07
CA THR A 35 -32.12 -42.40 9.77
C THR A 35 -31.80 -41.28 10.75
N ALA A 36 -31.79 -41.56 12.05
CA ALA A 36 -31.46 -40.58 13.09
C ALA A 36 -30.05 -40.01 12.95
N LEU A 37 -29.04 -40.85 12.66
CA LEU A 37 -27.66 -40.42 12.42
C LEU A 37 -27.57 -39.50 11.18
N SER A 38 -28.29 -39.84 10.12
CA SER A 38 -28.33 -39.05 8.89
C SER A 38 -28.97 -37.68 9.11
N ASP A 39 -30.06 -37.62 9.88
CA ASP A 39 -30.73 -36.36 10.20
C ASP A 39 -29.88 -35.48 11.13
N LEU A 40 -29.23 -36.06 12.13
CA LEU A 40 -28.30 -35.34 13.01
C LEU A 40 -27.08 -34.81 12.24
N SER A 41 -26.52 -35.60 11.33
CA SER A 41 -25.41 -35.19 10.46
C SER A 41 -25.82 -34.00 9.57
N ARG A 42 -27.03 -34.06 9.00
CA ARG A 42 -27.60 -32.95 8.21
C ARG A 42 -27.81 -31.70 9.05
N GLY A 43 -28.36 -31.86 10.26
CA GLY A 43 -28.57 -30.77 11.22
C GLY A 43 -27.26 -30.10 11.64
N LEU A 44 -26.21 -30.88 11.93
CA LEU A 44 -24.89 -30.37 12.28
C LEU A 44 -24.25 -29.60 11.11
N SER A 45 -24.37 -30.13 9.88
CA SER A 45 -23.86 -29.47 8.67
C SER A 45 -24.59 -28.16 8.38
N ALA A 46 -25.92 -28.15 8.51
CA ALA A 46 -26.74 -26.95 8.35
C ALA A 46 -26.41 -25.89 9.42
N ALA A 47 -26.26 -26.30 10.69
CA ALA A 47 -25.86 -25.39 11.76
C ALA A 47 -24.45 -24.82 11.54
N GLY A 48 -23.50 -25.65 11.10
CA GLY A 48 -22.14 -25.21 10.75
C GLY A 48 -22.14 -24.18 9.62
N THR A 49 -22.94 -24.42 8.57
CA THR A 49 -23.10 -23.48 7.44
C THR A 49 -23.71 -22.16 7.92
N ALA A 50 -24.80 -22.21 8.70
CA ALA A 50 -25.44 -21.01 9.23
C ALA A 50 -24.53 -20.19 10.16
N ILE A 51 -23.70 -20.84 10.96
CA ILE A 51 -22.66 -20.18 11.76
C ILE A 51 -21.65 -19.49 10.84
N GLY A 52 -21.16 -20.18 9.82
CA GLY A 52 -20.24 -19.62 8.82
C GLY A 52 -20.81 -18.39 8.12
N ASP A 53 -22.04 -18.48 7.61
CA ASP A 53 -22.75 -17.40 6.94
C ASP A 53 -22.92 -16.19 7.87
N ARG A 54 -23.28 -16.42 9.13
CA ARG A 54 -23.47 -15.34 10.11
C ARG A 54 -22.15 -14.67 10.48
N VAL A 55 -21.06 -15.44 10.63
CA VAL A 55 -19.72 -14.89 10.84
C VAL A 55 -19.31 -14.04 9.65
N GLN A 56 -19.56 -14.50 8.42
CA GLN A 56 -19.24 -13.75 7.21
C GLN A 56 -20.09 -12.47 7.09
N GLN A 57 -21.38 -12.55 7.37
CA GLN A 57 -22.27 -11.39 7.40
C GLN A 57 -21.80 -10.33 8.42
N LEU A 58 -21.36 -10.77 9.61
CA LEU A 58 -20.82 -9.88 10.63
C LEU A 58 -19.51 -9.22 10.19
N LYS A 59 -18.63 -9.96 9.49
CA LYS A 59 -17.41 -9.40 8.88
C LYS A 59 -17.77 -8.32 7.85
N ASN A 60 -18.62 -8.64 6.88
CA ASN A 60 -19.04 -7.70 5.83
C ASN A 60 -19.72 -6.45 6.43
N THR A 61 -20.58 -6.62 7.43
CA THR A 61 -21.23 -5.50 8.12
C THR A 61 -20.21 -4.61 8.85
N ARG A 62 -19.21 -5.23 9.48
CA ARG A 62 -18.13 -4.52 10.16
C ARG A 62 -17.25 -3.76 9.17
N GLU A 63 -16.89 -4.36 8.05
CA GLU A 63 -16.14 -3.72 6.96
C GLU A 63 -16.91 -2.53 6.39
N HIS A 64 -18.20 -2.69 6.08
CA HIS A 64 -19.04 -1.58 5.61
C HIS A 64 -19.14 -0.44 6.64
N ARG A 65 -19.28 -0.77 7.93
CA ARG A 65 -19.28 0.23 9.00
C ARG A 65 -17.94 0.96 9.07
N ALA A 66 -16.83 0.22 9.05
CA ALA A 66 -15.48 0.78 9.11
C ALA A 66 -15.20 1.68 7.90
N TRP A 67 -15.62 1.28 6.70
CA TRP A 67 -15.53 2.09 5.48
C TRP A 67 -16.29 3.42 5.60
N LYS A 68 -17.51 3.36 6.15
CA LYS A 68 -18.34 4.55 6.36
C LYS A 68 -17.78 5.46 7.46
N GLU A 69 -17.32 4.90 8.58
CA GLU A 69 -16.77 5.67 9.70
C GLU A 69 -15.38 6.25 9.38
N SER A 70 -14.60 5.58 8.52
CA SER A 70 -13.29 6.07 8.08
C SER A 70 -13.36 7.16 7.01
N GLU A 71 -14.50 7.36 6.34
CA GLU A 71 -14.66 8.30 5.22
C GLU A 71 -14.07 9.69 5.53
N LYS A 72 -14.41 10.26 6.70
CA LYS A 72 -13.89 11.57 7.10
C LYS A 72 -12.36 11.58 7.23
N HIS A 73 -11.77 10.49 7.73
CA HIS A 73 -10.32 10.37 7.87
C HIS A 73 -9.64 10.19 6.51
N ARG A 74 -10.22 9.38 5.62
CA ARG A 74 -9.69 9.16 4.27
C ARG A 74 -9.71 10.46 3.45
N LEU A 75 -10.84 11.18 3.46
CA LEU A 75 -10.94 12.50 2.81
C LEU A 75 -9.96 13.53 3.41
N HIS A 76 -9.74 13.49 4.72
CA HIS A 76 -8.76 14.35 5.37
C HIS A 76 -7.33 14.05 4.91
N ALA A 77 -6.95 12.77 4.82
CA ALA A 77 -5.63 12.37 4.34
C ALA A 77 -5.39 12.85 2.90
N LEU A 78 -6.36 12.61 2.02
CA LEU A 78 -6.31 13.07 0.62
C LEU A 78 -6.16 14.60 0.55
N ALA A 79 -6.94 15.34 1.34
CA ALA A 79 -6.84 16.80 1.38
C ALA A 79 -5.48 17.28 1.89
N CYS A 80 -4.93 16.65 2.92
CA CYS A 80 -3.62 16.99 3.48
C CYS A 80 -2.48 16.75 2.49
N VAL A 81 -2.50 15.62 1.77
CA VAL A 81 -1.54 15.31 0.72
C VAL A 81 -1.68 16.28 -0.45
N GLY A 82 -2.91 16.51 -0.94
CA GLY A 82 -3.18 17.47 -2.02
C GLY A 82 -2.75 18.90 -1.66
N ASP A 83 -2.98 19.34 -0.42
CA ASP A 83 -2.53 20.64 0.08
C ASP A 83 -0.99 20.74 0.07
N LEU A 84 -0.28 19.69 0.46
CA LEU A 84 1.18 19.67 0.43
C LEU A 84 1.69 19.77 -1.01
N LEU A 85 1.15 18.97 -1.92
CA LEU A 85 1.56 18.92 -3.32
C LEU A 85 1.30 20.26 -4.03
N THR A 86 0.16 20.90 -3.77
CA THR A 86 -0.21 22.18 -4.39
C THR A 86 0.52 23.38 -3.80
N SER A 87 0.72 23.41 -2.47
CA SER A 87 1.37 24.55 -1.81
C SER A 87 2.89 24.42 -1.68
N ASN A 88 3.44 23.22 -1.93
CA ASN A 88 4.84 22.86 -1.71
C ASN A 88 5.31 23.12 -0.26
N ARG A 89 4.37 23.11 0.71
CA ARG A 89 4.62 23.45 2.12
C ARG A 89 4.05 22.41 3.08
N LEU A 90 4.90 21.95 3.99
CA LEU A 90 4.49 21.07 5.09
C LEU A 90 3.86 21.88 6.23
N LYS A 91 2.58 22.24 6.09
CA LYS A 91 1.85 23.10 7.06
C LYS A 91 1.93 22.58 8.50
N GLN A 92 1.94 21.26 8.68
CA GLN A 92 1.96 20.61 9.99
C GLN A 92 3.27 19.85 10.24
N ALA A 93 4.43 20.48 9.98
CA ALA A 93 5.74 19.86 10.14
C ALA A 93 5.97 19.22 11.52
N THR A 94 5.45 19.81 12.60
CA THR A 94 5.56 19.21 13.94
C THR A 94 4.78 17.90 14.09
N ILE A 95 3.62 17.79 13.44
CA ILE A 95 2.82 16.55 13.45
C ILE A 95 3.53 15.49 12.62
N PHE A 96 3.98 15.85 11.42
CA PHE A 96 4.78 14.98 10.55
C PHE A 96 5.98 14.39 11.30
N ARG A 97 6.80 15.25 11.91
CA ARG A 97 7.97 14.82 12.70
C ARG A 97 7.59 13.85 13.83
N ARG A 98 6.57 14.19 14.62
CA ARG A 98 6.11 13.33 15.72
C ARG A 98 5.59 11.98 15.23
N ASN A 99 4.96 11.94 14.06
CA ASN A 99 4.52 10.68 13.45
C ASN A 99 5.70 9.83 13.03
N ILE A 100 6.67 10.38 12.31
CA ILE A 100 7.86 9.64 11.89
C ILE A 100 8.57 9.04 13.12
N VAL A 101 8.81 9.84 14.15
CA VAL A 101 9.40 9.35 15.41
C VAL A 101 8.54 8.24 16.02
N ALA A 102 7.22 8.43 16.13
CA ALA A 102 6.34 7.43 16.72
C ALA A 102 6.28 6.11 15.91
N ILE A 103 6.27 6.21 14.58
CA ILE A 103 6.22 5.08 13.66
C ILE A 103 7.50 4.27 13.76
N PHE A 104 8.68 4.90 13.78
CA PHE A 104 9.96 4.17 13.76
C PHE A 104 10.50 3.81 15.14
N GLU A 105 10.23 4.58 16.19
CA GLU A 105 10.66 4.22 17.55
C GLU A 105 9.64 3.35 18.30
N GLY A 106 8.36 3.50 18.00
CA GLY A 106 7.28 2.90 18.79
C GLY A 106 7.10 3.53 20.18
N PRO A 107 6.13 3.02 20.97
CA PRO A 107 5.87 3.50 22.33
C PRO A 107 6.97 3.06 23.31
N LYS A 108 7.33 3.95 24.23
CA LYS A 108 8.27 3.65 25.32
C LYS A 108 7.58 2.83 26.41
N HIS A 109 8.08 1.65 26.73
CA HIS A 109 7.57 0.84 27.83
C HIS A 109 8.16 1.26 29.18
N SER A 110 7.35 1.22 30.24
CA SER A 110 7.77 1.48 31.61
C SER A 110 7.35 0.33 32.51
N LEU A 111 8.19 -0.02 33.48
CA LEU A 111 7.86 -1.01 34.52
C LEU A 111 6.69 -0.54 35.41
N PHE A 112 6.40 0.75 35.41
CA PHE A 112 5.30 1.37 36.17
C PHE A 112 4.02 1.53 35.33
N ASP A 113 3.99 1.03 34.09
CA ASP A 113 2.78 1.06 33.29
C ASP A 113 1.70 0.17 33.92
N SER A 114 0.47 0.68 33.99
CA SER A 114 -0.68 -0.17 34.33
C SER A 114 -0.97 -1.16 33.20
N ASP A 115 -1.75 -2.21 33.50
CA ASP A 115 -2.14 -3.20 32.50
C ASP A 115 -2.85 -2.58 31.29
N ASP A 116 -3.75 -1.62 31.51
CA ASP A 116 -4.44 -0.89 30.44
C ASP A 116 -3.46 -0.06 29.58
N VAL A 117 -2.50 0.61 30.21
CA VAL A 117 -1.47 1.37 29.48
C VAL A 117 -0.60 0.43 28.65
N ARG A 118 -0.20 -0.73 29.20
CA ARG A 118 0.58 -1.74 28.48
C ARG A 118 -0.18 -2.26 27.26
N VAL A 119 -1.46 -2.60 27.40
CA VAL A 119 -2.30 -3.06 26.27
C VAL A 119 -2.40 -2.00 25.18
N ARG A 120 -2.54 -0.71 25.54
CA ARG A 120 -2.55 0.38 24.54
C ARG A 120 -1.20 0.55 23.85
N LYS A 121 -0.09 0.42 24.58
CA LYS A 121 1.26 0.47 23.99
C LYS A 121 1.48 -0.69 23.03
N GLU A 122 1.12 -1.91 23.40
CA GLU A 122 1.18 -3.05 22.48
C GLU A 122 0.32 -2.85 21.22
N ALA A 123 -0.91 -2.32 21.38
CA ALA A 123 -1.75 -1.99 20.24
C ALA A 123 -1.14 -0.89 19.35
N THR A 124 -0.48 0.10 19.95
CA THR A 124 0.22 1.17 19.22
C THR A 124 1.44 0.62 18.48
N GLN A 125 2.23 -0.24 19.12
CA GLN A 125 3.39 -0.89 18.53
C GLN A 125 3.00 -1.68 17.27
N ARG A 126 1.94 -2.50 17.35
CA ARG A 126 1.44 -3.23 16.17
C ARG A 126 1.01 -2.30 15.05
N ARG A 127 0.40 -1.16 15.36
CA ARG A 127 0.01 -0.16 14.36
C ARG A 127 1.24 0.48 13.70
N CYS A 128 2.28 0.79 14.48
CA CYS A 128 3.54 1.29 13.93
C CYS A 128 4.16 0.28 12.95
N GLU A 129 4.15 -1.01 13.30
CA GLU A 129 4.60 -2.09 12.40
C GLU A 129 3.77 -2.12 11.11
N GLN A 130 2.45 -2.13 11.22
CA GLN A 130 1.56 -2.12 10.05
C GLN A 130 1.75 -0.90 9.15
N ILE A 131 2.03 0.29 9.72
CA ILE A 131 2.33 1.48 8.93
C ILE A 131 3.68 1.33 8.22
N ARG A 132 4.71 0.81 8.90
CA ARG A 132 6.02 0.57 8.26
C ARG A 132 5.98 -0.48 7.15
N ASP A 133 5.03 -1.40 7.20
CA ASP A 133 4.81 -2.40 6.17
C ASP A 133 4.12 -1.84 4.91
N THR A 134 3.64 -0.59 4.96
CA THR A 134 3.17 0.12 3.75
C THR A 134 4.33 0.62 2.90
N SER A 135 4.02 1.02 1.67
CA SER A 135 4.94 1.73 0.78
C SER A 135 5.51 2.98 1.45
N HIS A 136 6.67 3.41 0.97
CA HIS A 136 7.30 4.66 1.39
C HIS A 136 6.31 5.86 1.30
N ASP A 137 5.52 5.91 0.23
CA ASP A 137 4.53 6.95 0.01
C ASP A 137 3.32 6.82 0.96
N GLY A 138 2.94 5.60 1.32
CA GLY A 138 1.95 5.31 2.36
C GLY A 138 2.38 5.84 3.73
N VAL A 139 3.64 5.61 4.14
CA VAL A 139 4.20 6.13 5.39
C VAL A 139 4.19 7.66 5.41
N ILE A 140 4.60 8.32 4.32
CA ILE A 140 4.58 9.79 4.21
C ILE A 140 3.15 10.30 4.30
N SER A 141 2.23 9.72 3.53
CA SER A 141 0.82 10.11 3.52
C SER A 141 0.21 9.99 4.91
N TRP A 142 0.52 8.91 5.63
CA TRP A 142 0.13 8.70 7.02
C TRP A 142 0.67 9.79 7.94
N ALA A 143 1.98 10.05 7.86
CA ALA A 143 2.67 10.98 8.73
C ALA A 143 2.17 12.42 8.55
N ILE A 144 1.75 12.80 7.35
CA ILE A 144 1.16 14.12 7.07
C ILE A 144 -0.27 14.20 7.64
N ALA A 145 -1.06 13.13 7.47
CA ALA A 145 -2.51 13.17 7.69
C ALA A 145 -2.94 13.07 9.15
N PHE A 146 -2.27 12.26 9.98
CA PHE A 146 -2.85 11.86 11.26
C PHE A 146 -1.90 12.04 12.42
N ALA A 147 -2.19 12.93 13.36
CA ALA A 147 -1.41 13.04 14.60
C ALA A 147 -1.39 11.70 15.39
N PRO A 148 -0.29 11.35 16.09
CA PRO A 148 -0.20 10.08 16.84
C PRO A 148 -1.36 9.84 17.81
N SER A 149 -1.86 10.89 18.43
CA SER A 149 -3.00 10.82 19.36
C SER A 149 -4.31 10.38 18.73
N LEU A 150 -4.45 10.44 17.40
CA LEU A 150 -5.65 10.04 16.68
C LEU A 150 -5.65 8.54 16.36
N TRP A 151 -4.48 7.92 16.21
CA TRP A 151 -4.36 6.53 15.77
C TRP A 151 -3.62 5.63 16.76
N ALA A 152 -3.11 6.14 17.89
CA ALA A 152 -2.55 5.30 18.94
C ALA A 152 -3.58 4.28 19.50
N GLY A 153 -3.07 3.25 20.16
CA GLY A 153 -3.87 2.21 20.79
C GLY A 153 -4.91 2.78 21.74
N GLY A 154 -6.18 2.48 21.47
CA GLY A 154 -7.34 2.99 22.22
C GLY A 154 -7.94 4.29 21.68
N ALA A 155 -7.29 5.00 20.75
CA ALA A 155 -7.83 6.24 20.16
C ALA A 155 -8.75 5.96 18.96
N MET A 156 -8.35 5.01 18.10
CA MET A 156 -9.09 4.60 16.91
C MET A 156 -9.43 3.11 17.03
N ALA A 157 -10.58 2.68 16.50
CA ALA A 157 -10.91 1.26 16.42
C ALA A 157 -10.01 0.55 15.39
N ASN A 158 -9.65 -0.72 15.63
CA ASN A 158 -8.72 -1.45 14.74
C ASN A 158 -9.23 -1.60 13.31
N ASP A 159 -10.53 -1.79 13.14
CA ASP A 159 -11.16 -1.91 11.82
C ASP A 159 -11.13 -0.58 11.05
N ILE A 160 -11.37 0.54 11.72
CA ILE A 160 -11.22 1.87 11.12
C ILE A 160 -9.75 2.12 10.74
N PHE A 161 -8.81 1.77 11.62
CA PHE A 161 -7.38 1.90 11.35
C PHE A 161 -6.96 1.10 10.11
N SER A 162 -7.31 -0.19 10.05
CA SER A 162 -7.01 -1.04 8.89
C SER A 162 -7.65 -0.49 7.61
N CYS A 163 -8.92 -0.08 7.69
CA CYS A 163 -9.61 0.51 6.54
C CYS A 163 -8.93 1.79 6.02
N ILE A 164 -8.38 2.63 6.91
CA ILE A 164 -7.64 3.83 6.50
C ILE A 164 -6.31 3.40 5.88
N LEU A 165 -5.57 2.50 6.54
CA LEU A 165 -4.28 2.00 6.08
C LEU A 165 -4.36 1.42 4.66
N ASP A 166 -5.37 0.61 4.39
CA ASP A 166 -5.59 0.00 3.06
C ASP A 166 -5.93 1.02 1.97
N SER A 167 -6.30 2.26 2.34
CA SER A 167 -6.75 3.31 1.42
C SER A 167 -5.81 4.52 1.36
N ILE A 168 -4.76 4.54 2.18
CA ILE A 168 -3.88 5.70 2.31
C ILE A 168 -2.75 5.69 1.28
N GLU A 169 -2.46 4.51 0.73
CA GLU A 169 -1.47 4.38 -0.33
C GLU A 169 -1.97 5.09 -1.58
N PRO A 170 -1.18 6.01 -2.14
CA PRO A 170 -1.55 6.65 -3.38
C PRO A 170 -1.42 5.64 -4.54
N ASP A 171 -2.37 5.65 -5.47
CA ASP A 171 -2.38 4.78 -6.65
C ASP A 171 -1.12 4.96 -7.54
N GLN A 172 -0.43 6.10 -7.41
CA GLN A 172 0.80 6.45 -8.10
C GLN A 172 1.75 7.16 -7.14
N SER A 173 3.05 6.99 -7.32
CA SER A 173 4.06 7.68 -6.50
C SER A 173 3.97 9.20 -6.68
N PRO A 174 3.55 9.95 -5.64
CA PRO A 174 3.41 11.40 -5.76
C PRO A 174 4.78 12.06 -5.89
N PRO A 175 4.91 13.16 -6.66
CA PRO A 175 6.15 13.92 -6.71
C PRO A 175 6.34 14.72 -5.42
N TRP A 176 6.81 14.05 -4.36
CA TRP A 176 6.93 14.66 -3.04
C TRP A 176 7.81 15.91 -3.05
N PRO A 177 7.32 17.04 -2.51
CA PRO A 177 8.11 18.21 -2.22
C PRO A 177 9.44 17.92 -1.52
N SER A 178 10.50 18.62 -1.92
CA SER A 178 11.83 18.49 -1.28
C SER A 178 11.80 18.76 0.23
N VAL A 179 10.84 19.57 0.71
CA VAL A 179 10.63 19.82 2.15
C VAL A 179 10.40 18.52 2.94
N ILE A 180 9.83 17.47 2.33
CA ILE A 180 9.68 16.17 3.00
C ILE A 180 11.06 15.54 3.22
N ARG A 181 11.86 15.41 2.16
CA ARG A 181 13.21 14.85 2.23
C ARG A 181 14.07 15.61 3.24
N THR A 182 14.10 16.93 3.13
CA THR A 182 14.87 17.78 4.07
C THR A 182 14.41 17.57 5.51
N THR A 183 13.11 17.48 5.76
CA THR A 183 12.59 17.23 7.12
C THR A 183 12.99 15.86 7.65
N LEU A 184 12.96 14.82 6.81
CA LEU A 184 13.36 13.47 7.19
C LEU A 184 14.86 13.35 7.47
N GLN A 185 15.70 14.01 6.68
CA GLN A 185 17.15 14.09 6.92
C GLN A 185 17.46 14.83 8.23
N MET A 186 16.84 15.99 8.47
CA MET A 186 16.98 16.71 9.74
C MET A 186 16.55 15.86 10.93
N LEU A 187 15.49 15.05 10.80
CA LEU A 187 15.09 14.11 11.86
C LEU A 187 16.14 13.04 12.13
N GLN A 188 16.81 12.54 11.10
CA GLN A 188 17.88 11.55 11.28
C GLN A 188 19.06 12.12 12.08
N GLU A 189 19.37 13.40 11.88
CA GLU A 189 20.44 14.12 12.58
C GLU A 189 20.03 14.49 14.02
N ASP A 190 18.80 14.97 14.21
CA ASP A 190 18.32 15.51 15.49
C ASP A 190 17.88 14.40 16.48
N GLU A 191 17.43 13.24 16.00
CA GLU A 191 16.88 12.16 16.84
C GLU A 191 17.83 10.95 16.90
N PRO A 192 18.61 10.76 17.99
CA PRO A 192 19.63 9.72 18.08
C PRO A 192 19.11 8.30 17.88
N ARG A 193 17.84 8.06 18.19
CA ARG A 193 17.21 6.74 18.03
C ARG A 193 16.84 6.45 16.58
N LEU A 194 16.45 7.48 15.83
CA LEU A 194 16.23 7.36 14.39
C LEU A 194 17.55 7.21 13.64
N GLN A 195 18.60 7.91 14.07
CA GLN A 195 19.94 7.76 13.52
C GLN A 195 20.44 6.31 13.55
N ASN A 196 20.13 5.60 14.63
CA ASN A 196 20.52 4.20 14.83
C ASN A 196 19.47 3.19 14.37
N SER A 197 18.36 3.64 13.77
CA SER A 197 17.28 2.76 13.32
C SER A 197 17.56 2.25 11.90
N PRO A 198 17.80 0.94 11.71
CA PRO A 198 18.05 0.37 10.38
C PRO A 198 16.81 0.49 9.50
N ASP A 199 15.61 0.40 10.07
CA ASP A 199 14.35 0.51 9.33
C ASP A 199 14.13 1.95 8.85
N PHE A 200 14.50 2.95 9.65
CA PHE A 200 14.44 4.34 9.23
C PHE A 200 15.49 4.66 8.15
N GLY A 201 16.71 4.11 8.28
CA GLY A 201 17.74 4.22 7.24
C GLY A 201 17.29 3.63 5.90
N LYS A 202 16.65 2.46 5.90
CA LYS A 202 16.06 1.86 4.70
C LYS A 202 14.93 2.71 4.13
N PHE A 203 14.07 3.24 5.00
CA PHE A 203 12.98 4.13 4.58
C PHE A 203 13.53 5.40 3.89
N LEU A 204 14.59 6.01 4.42
CA LEU A 204 15.28 7.13 3.78
C LEU A 204 15.92 6.76 2.44
N ALA A 205 16.58 5.60 2.37
CA ALA A 205 17.19 5.10 1.13
C ALA A 205 16.14 4.76 0.06
N GLY A 206 14.90 4.46 0.45
CA GLY A 206 13.77 4.32 -0.48
C GLY A 206 13.44 5.61 -1.25
N GLN A 207 13.95 6.78 -0.83
CA GLN A 207 13.93 8.03 -1.62
C GLN A 207 15.13 8.19 -2.56
N GLU A 208 16.16 7.36 -2.41
CA GLU A 208 17.38 7.37 -3.23
C GLU A 208 17.28 6.49 -4.48
N GLU A 209 16.13 5.87 -4.74
CA GLU A 209 15.66 5.83 -6.11
C GLU A 209 15.37 7.29 -6.54
N GLU A 210 16.43 8.08 -6.71
CA GLU A 210 16.45 8.96 -7.86
C GLU A 210 15.94 8.10 -9.02
N PRO A 211 14.95 8.53 -9.80
CA PRO A 211 14.89 8.02 -11.15
C PRO A 211 16.29 8.30 -11.66
N SER A 212 17.10 7.26 -11.83
CA SER A 212 18.39 7.42 -12.46
C SER A 212 18.00 7.95 -13.83
N ASN A 213 18.06 9.27 -14.00
CA ASN A 213 17.83 9.93 -15.27
C ASN A 213 19.02 9.64 -16.20
N THR A 214 19.85 8.65 -15.88
CA THR A 214 20.37 7.71 -16.86
C THR A 214 19.23 6.86 -17.47
N TYR A 215 18.28 7.53 -18.09
CA TYR A 215 17.43 6.90 -19.10
C TYR A 215 18.34 6.55 -20.29
N GLN A 216 18.65 5.26 -20.47
CA GLN A 216 19.28 4.79 -21.71
C GLN A 216 18.20 4.59 -22.79
N GLY A 217 17.40 5.62 -23.04
CA GLY A 217 16.52 5.64 -24.20
C GLY A 217 17.33 5.86 -25.46
N GLY A 218 17.22 4.95 -26.43
CA GLY A 218 17.73 5.19 -27.78
C GLY A 218 16.85 6.22 -28.49
N VAL A 219 17.48 7.17 -29.20
CA VAL A 219 16.74 8.02 -30.16
C VAL A 219 16.73 7.29 -31.49
N PHE A 220 15.55 6.95 -31.98
CA PHE A 220 15.38 6.24 -33.24
C PHE A 220 14.66 7.11 -34.26
N ILE A 221 15.13 7.07 -35.51
CA ILE A 221 14.34 7.53 -36.65
C ILE A 221 13.51 6.34 -37.10
N VAL A 222 12.19 6.44 -36.91
CA VAL A 222 11.21 5.43 -37.27
C VAL A 222 10.27 5.96 -38.37
N HIS A 223 9.67 5.07 -39.16
CA HIS A 223 8.69 5.49 -40.16
C HIS A 223 7.35 5.86 -39.48
N LYS A 224 6.55 6.67 -40.18
CA LYS A 224 5.24 7.14 -39.68
C LYS A 224 4.30 5.97 -39.35
N GLU A 225 4.42 4.89 -40.10
CA GLU A 225 3.66 3.66 -39.97
C GLU A 225 4.02 2.91 -38.69
N ASP A 226 5.30 2.88 -38.30
CA ASP A 226 5.76 2.27 -37.05
C ASP A 226 5.26 3.06 -35.83
N VAL A 227 5.27 4.38 -35.92
CA VAL A 227 4.69 5.26 -34.90
C VAL A 227 3.19 4.99 -34.74
N ARG A 228 2.45 4.88 -35.85
CA ARG A 228 1.01 4.54 -35.80
C ARG A 228 0.76 3.16 -35.19
N TYR A 229 1.60 2.18 -35.51
CA TYR A 229 1.52 0.85 -34.92
C TYR A 229 1.72 0.91 -33.40
N ALA A 230 2.80 1.57 -32.93
CA ALA A 230 3.06 1.72 -31.50
C ALA A 230 1.92 2.45 -30.76
N LEU A 231 1.40 3.54 -31.33
CA LEU A 231 0.28 4.29 -30.77
C LEU A 231 -1.05 3.51 -30.79
N SER A 232 -1.21 2.53 -31.68
CA SER A 232 -2.43 1.71 -31.74
C SER A 232 -2.54 0.67 -30.63
N LEU A 233 -1.45 0.43 -29.88
CA LEU A 233 -1.40 -0.64 -28.91
C LEU A 233 -1.85 -0.25 -27.50
N ASP A 234 -2.03 1.05 -27.20
CA ASP A 234 -2.56 1.73 -25.98
C ASP A 234 -1.93 1.34 -24.61
N GLN A 235 -1.41 0.12 -24.49
CA GLN A 235 -0.84 -0.52 -23.31
C GLN A 235 0.65 -0.20 -23.12
N HIS A 236 1.28 0.42 -24.12
CA HIS A 236 2.74 0.51 -24.21
C HIS A 236 3.24 1.95 -24.41
N VAL A 237 2.37 2.94 -24.33
CA VAL A 237 2.73 4.36 -24.47
C VAL A 237 2.25 5.11 -23.24
N TRP A 238 3.18 5.68 -22.48
CA TRP A 238 2.89 6.36 -21.23
C TRP A 238 2.72 7.86 -21.41
N GLU A 239 3.54 8.48 -22.26
CA GLU A 239 3.46 9.92 -22.55
C GLU A 239 3.85 10.23 -24.00
N ILE A 240 3.24 11.29 -24.55
CA ILE A 240 3.48 11.79 -25.90
C ILE A 240 3.79 13.28 -25.83
N TRP A 241 5.00 13.65 -26.23
CA TRP A 241 5.43 15.04 -26.34
C TRP A 241 5.64 15.41 -27.79
N LEU A 242 4.99 16.48 -28.23
CA LEU A 242 5.20 17.05 -29.55
C LEU A 242 6.19 18.22 -29.42
N THR A 243 7.43 18.00 -29.81
CA THR A 243 8.45 19.06 -29.80
C THR A 243 8.50 19.69 -31.18
N ASN A 244 8.02 20.94 -31.28
CA ASN A 244 8.23 21.75 -32.46
C ASN A 244 9.56 22.51 -32.29
N PRO A 245 10.66 22.10 -32.95
CA PRO A 245 11.93 22.75 -32.72
C PRO A 245 11.87 24.20 -33.22
N GLU A 246 12.36 25.13 -32.40
CA GLU A 246 12.73 26.46 -32.90
C GLU A 246 13.76 26.31 -34.03
N GLN A 247 13.78 27.27 -34.97
CA GLN A 247 14.58 27.27 -36.23
C GLN A 247 16.09 26.97 -36.10
N ARG A 248 16.63 26.86 -34.89
CA ARG A 248 18.07 26.69 -34.62
C ARG A 248 18.57 25.25 -34.73
N TYR A 249 17.68 24.24 -34.74
CA TYR A 249 18.07 22.83 -34.90
C TYR A 249 17.89 22.38 -36.35
N ASN A 250 18.73 22.89 -37.26
CA ASN A 250 18.90 22.28 -38.57
C ASN A 250 19.65 20.96 -38.40
N THR A 251 19.05 19.85 -38.82
CA THR A 251 19.73 18.56 -38.92
C THR A 251 20.79 18.58 -40.03
N TYR A 252 21.68 17.59 -40.02
CA TYR A 252 22.85 17.42 -40.92
C TYR A 252 22.54 17.50 -42.44
N ASP A 253 21.27 17.46 -42.83
CA ASP A 253 20.76 17.49 -44.21
C ASP A 253 19.98 18.77 -44.58
N GLY A 254 19.87 19.75 -43.67
CA GLY A 254 19.17 21.01 -43.92
C GLY A 254 17.63 20.91 -43.97
N MET A 255 17.05 19.76 -43.63
CA MET A 255 15.60 19.56 -43.61
C MET A 255 15.02 19.95 -42.25
N LYS A 256 13.93 20.73 -42.26
CA LYS A 256 13.15 20.97 -41.02
C LYS A 256 12.37 19.72 -40.66
N ARG A 257 12.66 19.13 -39.50
CA ARG A 257 11.93 17.98 -38.97
C ARG A 257 11.26 18.37 -37.67
N SER A 258 9.97 18.06 -37.53
CA SER A 258 9.30 18.07 -36.23
C SER A 258 9.58 16.73 -35.54
N PHE A 259 9.81 16.75 -34.23
CA PHE A 259 10.10 15.54 -33.47
C PHE A 259 8.89 15.17 -32.60
N LEU A 260 8.62 13.88 -32.55
CA LEU A 260 7.66 13.29 -31.63
C LEU A 260 8.46 12.48 -30.62
N THR A 261 8.39 12.86 -29.35
CA THR A 261 9.01 12.10 -28.26
C THR A 261 7.92 11.26 -27.61
N LEU A 262 8.17 9.95 -27.55
CA LEU A 262 7.24 8.97 -26.98
C LEU A 262 7.94 8.26 -25.83
N TRP A 263 7.27 8.17 -24.69
CA TRP A 263 7.67 7.28 -23.62
C TRP A 263 6.95 5.95 -23.81
N VAL A 264 7.72 4.91 -24.11
CA VAL A 264 7.20 3.58 -24.40
C VAL A 264 7.80 2.54 -23.46
N SER A 265 7.15 1.38 -23.35
CA SER A 265 7.72 0.24 -22.61
C SER A 265 9.07 -0.18 -23.21
N GLU A 266 9.93 -0.79 -22.40
CA GLU A 266 11.25 -1.28 -22.83
C GLU A 266 11.14 -2.24 -24.03
N GLU A 267 10.21 -3.18 -23.98
CA GLU A 267 9.90 -4.12 -25.07
C GLU A 267 9.55 -3.40 -26.38
N MET A 268 8.74 -2.35 -26.30
CA MET A 268 8.37 -1.53 -27.46
C MET A 268 9.56 -0.72 -27.96
N GLY A 269 10.40 -0.21 -27.05
CA GLY A 269 11.65 0.48 -27.37
C GLY A 269 12.61 -0.41 -28.16
N GLU A 270 12.77 -1.68 -27.77
CA GLU A 270 13.58 -2.65 -28.50
C GLU A 270 13.01 -3.00 -29.88
N GLU A 271 11.69 -3.19 -29.98
CA GLU A 271 11.03 -3.47 -31.27
C GLU A 271 11.15 -2.29 -32.23
N LEU A 272 10.90 -1.07 -31.75
CA LEU A 272 11.11 0.16 -32.52
C LEU A 272 12.58 0.36 -32.87
N GLY A 273 13.51 -0.05 -31.99
CA GLY A 273 14.93 -0.01 -32.25
C GLY A 273 15.38 -1.00 -33.33
N ARG A 274 14.76 -2.20 -33.40
CA ARG A 274 14.99 -3.17 -34.47
C ARG A 274 14.43 -2.71 -35.82
N ARG A 275 13.35 -1.93 -35.82
CA ARG A 275 12.69 -1.41 -37.04
C ARG A 275 13.24 -0.07 -37.52
N GLY A 276 13.74 0.75 -36.60
CA GLY A 276 14.25 2.09 -36.85
C GLY A 276 15.74 2.14 -37.10
N LYS A 277 16.23 3.35 -37.40
CA LYS A 277 17.66 3.65 -37.44
C LYS A 277 18.05 4.39 -36.18
N LEU A 278 18.96 3.82 -35.38
CA LEU A 278 19.51 4.47 -34.20
C LEU A 278 20.24 5.76 -34.61
N MET A 279 19.87 6.88 -34.00
CA MET A 279 20.71 8.08 -34.03
C MET A 279 21.87 7.85 -33.06
N VAL A 280 23.04 7.56 -33.61
CA VAL A 280 24.25 7.51 -32.79
C VAL A 280 24.51 8.92 -32.29
N ALA A 281 24.35 9.13 -30.98
CA ALA A 281 24.79 10.36 -30.34
C ALA A 281 26.30 10.47 -30.53
N ASN A 282 26.74 11.53 -31.21
CA ASN A 282 28.15 11.81 -31.39
C ASN A 282 28.74 12.05 -29.99
N LYS A 283 29.60 11.17 -29.49
CA LYS A 283 30.32 11.37 -28.22
C LYS A 283 31.38 12.48 -28.31
N ASP A 284 31.54 13.10 -29.48
CA ASP A 284 32.50 14.16 -29.74
C ASP A 284 31.81 15.49 -30.01
N THR A 285 31.21 16.10 -28.99
CA THR A 285 31.05 17.56 -28.89
C THR A 285 30.78 17.94 -27.43
N VAL A 286 31.87 18.32 -26.76
CA VAL A 286 32.06 19.16 -25.55
C VAL A 286 31.08 19.00 -24.39
#